data_AF-A0AAU4E9W8-F1
#
_entry.id   AF-A0AAU4E9W8-F1
#
_cell.length_a   1.000
_cell.length_b   1.000
_cell.length_c   1.000
_cell.angle_alpha   90.00
_cell.angle_beta   90.00
_cell.angle_gamma   90.00
#
_symmetry.space_group_name_H-M   'P 1'
#
loop_
_entity.id
_entity.type
_entity.pdbx_description
1 polymer ?
#
loop_
_entity_poly.entity_id
_entity_poly.type
_entity_poly.pdbx_seq_one_letter_code
_entity_poly.pdbx_strand_id
1 'polypeptide(L)'
;MPERLFSEPVMPQPEVAALRRERNRWLRREANLVLGHEGADEAATQEARTAQLVLTYALAVIEQRPAVVGSFQDLTRQRCGQD
;
A
#
# COMPACT_ATOMS: atom_id res chain seq x y z
N MET A 1 -35.02 10.34 -18.00
CA MET A 1 -33.66 10.07 -18.48
C MET A 1 -32.69 10.61 -17.45
N PRO A 2 -31.92 9.81 -16.70
CA PRO A 2 -30.89 10.36 -15.84
C PRO A 2 -29.64 10.58 -16.70
N GLU A 3 -29.38 11.84 -17.02
CA GLU A 3 -28.11 12.28 -17.59
C GLU A 3 -27.01 11.85 -16.62
N ARG A 4 -26.23 10.83 -17.02
CA ARG A 4 -24.95 10.55 -16.38
C ARG A 4 -24.06 11.73 -16.69
N LEU A 5 -24.11 12.74 -15.82
CA LEU A 5 -23.08 13.76 -15.72
C LEU A 5 -21.78 12.99 -15.50
N PHE A 6 -20.96 12.92 -16.55
CA PHE A 6 -19.59 12.45 -16.44
C PHE A 6 -18.96 13.29 -15.35
N SER A 7 -18.71 12.68 -14.18
CA SER A 7 -18.03 13.34 -13.08
C SER A 7 -16.73 13.91 -13.64
N GLU A 8 -16.54 15.21 -13.47
CA GLU A 8 -15.31 15.88 -13.88
C GLU A 8 -14.11 15.06 -13.41
N PRO A 9 -13.06 14.89 -14.23
CA PRO A 9 -11.87 14.19 -13.81
C PRO A 9 -11.34 14.89 -12.56
N VAL A 10 -11.44 14.22 -11.41
CA VAL A 10 -10.96 14.75 -10.14
C VAL A 10 -9.49 15.11 -10.33
N MET A 11 -9.22 16.41 -10.37
CA MET A 11 -7.87 16.94 -10.44
C MET A 11 -7.04 16.24 -9.36
N PRO A 12 -5.89 15.62 -9.71
CA PRO A 12 -5.11 14.87 -8.75
C PRO A 12 -4.67 15.83 -7.64
N GLN A 13 -5.30 15.73 -6.48
CA GLN A 13 -4.98 16.56 -5.34
C GLN A 13 -3.50 16.34 -5.00
N PRO A 14 -2.71 17.40 -4.79
CA PRO A 14 -1.26 17.29 -4.58
C PRO A 14 -0.92 16.37 -3.38
N GLU A 15 -1.79 16.33 -2.38
CA GLU A 15 -1.71 15.44 -1.22
C GLU A 15 -1.85 13.96 -1.61
N VAL A 16 -2.79 13.64 -2.51
CA VAL A 16 -2.97 12.29 -3.06
C VAL A 16 -1.74 11.88 -3.88
N ALA A 17 -1.18 12.80 -4.65
CA ALA A 17 0.06 12.55 -5.39
C ALA A 17 1.24 12.27 -4.45
N ALA A 18 1.34 13.00 -3.33
CA ALA A 18 2.35 12.75 -2.30
C ALA A 18 2.18 11.37 -1.65
N LEU A 19 0.96 10.99 -1.28
CA LEU A 19 0.66 9.67 -0.71
C LEU A 19 0.99 8.53 -1.68
N ARG A 20 0.70 8.69 -2.98
CA ARG A 20 1.07 7.70 -4.01
C ARG A 20 2.58 7.55 -4.15
N ARG A 21 3.33 8.65 -4.09
CA ARG A 21 4.80 8.63 -4.13
C ARG A 21 5.38 7.93 -2.90
N GLU A 22 4.83 8.21 -1.73
CA GLU A 22 5.26 7.59 -0.47
C GLU A 22 4.97 6.08 -0.49
N ARG A 23 3.78 5.66 -0.96
CA ARG A 23 3.46 4.23 -1.11
C ARG A 23 4.46 3.53 -2.02
N ASN A 24 4.80 4.15 -3.16
CA ASN A 24 5.79 3.60 -4.09
C ASN A 24 7.21 3.52 -3.50
N ARG A 25 7.57 4.46 -2.61
CA ARG A 25 8.84 4.41 -1.87
C ARG A 25 8.89 3.20 -0.94
N TRP A 26 7.82 2.93 -0.20
CA TRP A 26 7.72 1.78 0.70
C TRP A 26 7.65 0.44 -0.04
N LEU A 27 7.01 0.38 -1.21
CA LEU A 27 7.04 -0.79 -2.10
C LEU A 27 8.47 -1.14 -2.53
N ARG A 28 9.26 -0.14 -2.93
CA ARG A 28 10.65 -0.35 -3.32
C ARG A 28 11.50 -0.78 -2.12
N ARG A 29 11.28 -0.18 -0.95
CA ARG A 29 11.98 -0.55 0.28
C ARG A 29 11.71 -2.01 0.65
N GLU A 30 10.46 -2.45 0.63
CA GLU A 30 10.13 -3.86 0.89
C GLU A 30 10.80 -4.79 -0.13
N ALA A 31 10.71 -4.49 -1.44
CA ALA A 31 11.35 -5.31 -2.48
C ALA A 31 12.86 -5.44 -2.26
N ASN A 32 13.54 -4.35 -1.88
CA ASN A 32 14.97 -4.37 -1.56
C ASN A 32 15.29 -5.21 -0.32
N LEU A 33 14.44 -5.15 0.72
CA LEU A 33 14.60 -5.96 1.93
C LEU A 33 14.38 -7.45 1.66
N VAL A 34 13.44 -7.80 0.78
CA VAL A 34 13.16 -9.19 0.39
C VAL A 34 14.25 -9.77 -0.52
N LEU A 35 14.84 -8.96 -1.42
CA LEU A 35 15.89 -9.40 -2.34
C LEU A 35 17.29 -9.49 -1.71
N GLY A 36 17.57 -8.72 -0.66
CA GLY A 36 18.86 -8.72 0.06
C GLY A 36 19.05 -9.89 1.04
N HIS A 37 18.47 -11.05 0.73
CA HIS A 37 18.15 -12.13 1.68
C HIS A 37 19.36 -12.96 2.16
N GLU A 38 20.27 -12.34 2.91
CA GLU A 38 21.05 -13.01 3.95
C GLU A 38 20.84 -12.25 5.26
N GLY A 39 19.76 -12.57 5.98
CA GLY A 39 19.45 -11.97 7.29
C GLY A 39 18.52 -10.76 7.26
N ALA A 40 17.47 -10.79 6.43
CA ALA A 40 16.50 -9.71 6.34
C ALA A 40 15.88 -9.38 7.72
N ASP A 41 16.05 -8.13 8.13
CA ASP A 41 15.44 -7.57 9.34
C ASP A 41 13.91 -7.69 9.22
N GLU A 42 13.35 -8.65 9.95
CA GLU A 42 11.92 -8.92 9.99
C GLU A 42 11.14 -7.69 10.44
N ALA A 43 11.70 -6.87 11.34
CA ALA A 43 11.07 -5.65 11.81
C ALA A 43 11.03 -4.60 10.69
N ALA A 44 12.11 -4.42 9.94
CA ALA A 44 12.13 -3.51 8.79
C ALA A 44 11.17 -3.97 7.66
N THR A 45 11.04 -5.28 7.47
CA THR A 45 10.09 -5.87 6.51
C THR A 45 8.65 -5.64 6.95
N GLN A 46 8.37 -5.85 8.24
CA GLN A 46 7.05 -5.61 8.84
C GLN A 46 6.68 -4.12 8.82
N GLU A 47 7.63 -3.23 9.10
CA GLU A 47 7.46 -1.78 8.97
C GLU A 47 7.05 -1.41 7.54
N ALA A 48 7.78 -1.92 6.54
CA ALA A 48 7.51 -1.62 5.15
C ALA A 48 6.12 -2.09 4.69
N ARG A 49 5.72 -3.31 5.07
CA ARG A 49 4.36 -3.82 4.80
C ARG A 49 3.27 -3.00 5.49
N THR A 50 3.50 -2.61 6.74
CA THR A 50 2.55 -1.82 7.52
C THR A 50 2.37 -0.42 6.90
N ALA A 51 3.45 0.23 6.49
CA ALA A 51 3.38 1.51 5.81
C ALA A 51 2.60 1.43 4.50
N GLN A 52 2.82 0.38 3.69
CA GLN A 52 2.07 0.16 2.46
C GLN A 52 0.56 -0.02 2.70
N LEU A 53 0.18 -0.76 3.74
CA LEU A 53 -1.21 -0.94 4.14
C LEU A 53 -1.89 0.40 4.44
N VAL A 54 -1.31 1.16 5.36
CA VAL A 54 -1.86 2.43 5.83
C VAL A 54 -2.04 3.38 4.64
N LEU A 55 -1.02 3.48 3.78
CA LEU A 55 -1.07 4.34 2.60
C LEU A 55 -2.10 3.87 1.57
N THR A 56 -2.29 2.55 1.41
CA THR A 56 -3.31 2.01 0.50
C THR A 56 -4.71 2.26 1.01
N TYR A 57 -4.97 2.09 2.30
CA TYR A 57 -6.25 2.44 2.92
C TYR A 57 -6.52 3.95 2.85
N ALA A 58 -5.54 4.80 3.18
CA ALA A 58 -5.69 6.24 3.09
C ALA A 58 -6.04 6.69 1.67
N LEU A 59 -5.35 6.15 0.66
CA LEU A 59 -5.65 6.42 -0.74
C LEU A 59 -7.05 5.92 -1.14
N ALA A 60 -7.46 4.75 -0.68
CA ALA A 60 -8.79 4.22 -0.98
C ALA A 60 -9.92 5.09 -0.41
N VAL A 61 -9.75 5.59 0.82
CA VAL A 61 -10.69 6.53 1.45
C VAL A 61 -10.78 7.83 0.66
N ILE A 62 -9.63 8.43 0.31
CA ILE A 62 -9.61 9.70 -0.44
C ILE A 62 -10.17 9.53 -1.86
N GLU A 63 -9.85 8.43 -2.52
CA GLU A 63 -10.31 8.12 -3.88
C GLU A 63 -11.75 7.57 -3.92
N GLN A 64 -12.41 7.40 -2.77
CA GLN A 64 -13.75 6.79 -2.63
C GLN A 64 -13.84 5.42 -3.34
N ARG A 65 -12.78 4.64 -3.26
CA ARG A 65 -12.69 3.30 -3.85
C ARG A 65 -12.65 2.25 -2.76
N PRO A 66 -13.18 1.05 -3.03
CA PRO A 66 -12.99 -0.07 -2.11
C PRO A 66 -11.49 -0.33 -1.94
N ALA A 67 -11.01 -0.32 -0.70
CA ALA A 67 -9.67 -0.73 -0.35
C ALA A 67 -9.59 -2.26 -0.50
N VAL A 68 -9.23 -2.74 -1.68
CA VAL A 68 -8.90 -4.16 -1.86
C VAL A 68 -7.47 -4.35 -1.42
N VAL A 69 -7.31 -4.62 -0.13
CA VAL A 69 -6.04 -4.98 0.47
C VAL A 69 -6.20 -6.39 1.01
N GLY A 70 -5.20 -7.26 0.79
CA GLY A 70 -5.18 -8.59 1.40
C GLY A 70 -5.45 -8.49 2.91
N SER A 71 -5.97 -9.55 3.52
CA SER A 71 -6.39 -9.49 4.92
C SER A 71 -5.22 -9.05 5.81
N PHE A 72 -5.47 -8.32 6.90
CA PHE A 72 -4.42 -7.93 7.84
C PHE A 72 -3.57 -9.13 8.30
N GLN A 73 -4.18 -10.33 8.37
CA GLN A 73 -3.51 -11.59 8.66
C GLN A 73 -2.48 -12.01 7.61
N ASP A 74 -2.68 -11.68 6.34
CA ASP A 74 -1.69 -11.94 5.27
C ASP A 74 -0.41 -11.11 5.46
N LEU A 75 -0.49 -10.01 6.21
CA LEU A 75 0.61 -9.06 6.41
C LEU A 75 1.31 -9.22 7.75
N THR A 76 0.64 -9.78 8.76
CA THR A 76 1.24 -10.15 10.05
C THR A 76 1.64 -11.60 10.12
N ARG A 77 1.43 -12.38 9.05
CA ARG A 77 1.96 -13.74 8.95
C ARG A 77 3.49 -13.64 8.98
N GLN A 78 4.08 -13.84 10.16
CA GLN A 78 5.45 -14.27 10.27
C GLN A 78 5.59 -15.46 9.33
N ARG A 79 6.59 -15.45 8.44
CA ARG A 79 6.99 -16.66 7.72
C ARG A 79 7.63 -17.62 8.73
N CYS A 80 6.89 -18.05 9.74
CA CYS A 80 7.28 -19.17 10.57
C CYS A 80 7.08 -20.44 9.75
N GLY A 81 8.17 -20.95 9.19
CA GLY A 81 8.34 -22.35 8.78
C GLY A 81 7.68 -22.75 7.47
N GLN A 82 8.50 -22.88 6.42
CA GLN A 82 8.44 -24.08 5.59
C GLN A 82 9.82 -24.72 5.69
N ASP A 83 9.94 -25.66 6.62
CA ASP A 83 10.89 -26.77 6.54
C ASP A 83 10.52 -27.69 5.36
#